data_AF-A0AAN8KGJ8-F1
#
_entry.id   AF-A0AAN8KGJ8-F1
#
_cell.length_a   1.000
_cell.length_b   1.000
_cell.length_c   1.000
_cell.angle_alpha   90.00
_cell.angle_beta   90.00
_cell.angle_gamma   90.00
#
_symmetry.space_group_name_H-M   'P 1'
#
loop_
_entity.id
_entity.type
_entity.pdbx_description
1 polymer ?
#
loop_
_entity_poly.entity_id
_entity_poly.type
_entity_poly.pdbx_seq_one_letter_code
_entity_poly.pdbx_strand_id
1 'polypeptide(L)'
;FVVLQVETRDTLNNIALKFDTTPNELVQLNKLFSRAVCPGQVLYVPDPDHISSLGSSPSLSPISPLSPTSSEADLEKVTVCWHSCTH
;
A
#
# COMPACT_ATOMS: atom_id res chain seq x y z
N PHE A 1 8.62 0.92 -6.46
CA PHE A 1 9.76 0.07 -6.03
C PHE A 1 10.87 0.28 -7.02
N VAL A 2 12.08 0.53 -6.54
CA VAL A 2 13.29 0.63 -7.39
C VAL A 2 13.93 -0.75 -7.48
N VAL A 3 14.51 -1.07 -8.63
CA VAL A 3 15.42 -2.20 -8.79
C VAL A 3 16.85 -1.70 -8.72
N LEU A 4 17.65 -2.27 -7.82
CA LEU A 4 19.09 -2.03 -7.74
C LEU A 4 19.85 -3.34 -7.88
N GLN A 5 21.09 -3.22 -8.33
CA GLN A 5 22.04 -4.32 -8.37
C GLN A 5 22.97 -4.22 -7.17
N VAL A 6 23.07 -5.29 -6.39
CA VAL A 6 23.93 -5.35 -5.20
C VAL A 6 25.39 -5.34 -5.65
N GLU A 7 26.19 -4.41 -5.14
CA GLU A 7 27.64 -4.40 -5.37
C GLU A 7 28.40 -5.20 -4.31
N THR A 8 29.68 -5.50 -4.55
CA THR A 8 30.52 -6.24 -3.58
C THR A 8 30.69 -5.52 -2.23
N ARG A 9 30.46 -4.20 -2.21
CA ARG A 9 30.50 -3.37 -1.01
C ARG A 9 29.13 -3.23 -0.33
N ASP A 10 28.06 -3.59 -1.04
CA ASP A 10 26.72 -3.47 -0.53
C ASP A 10 26.37 -4.66 0.35
N THR A 11 25.67 -4.35 1.44
CA THR A 11 25.08 -5.34 2.31
C THR A 11 23.61 -5.03 2.45
N LEU A 12 22.81 -6.06 2.72
CA LEU A 12 21.38 -5.90 2.94
C LEU A 12 21.08 -4.90 4.09
N ASN A 13 21.99 -4.77 5.05
CA ASN A 13 21.93 -3.77 6.12
C ASN A 13 22.14 -2.33 5.60
N ASN A 14 23.16 -2.09 4.78
CA ASN A 14 23.43 -0.76 4.22
C ASN A 14 22.35 -0.33 3.23
N ILE A 15 21.84 -1.26 2.41
CA ILE A 15 20.71 -1.01 1.51
C ILE A 15 19.47 -0.65 2.33
N ALA A 16 19.15 -1.41 3.37
CA ALA A 16 18.01 -1.11 4.24
C ALA A 16 18.09 0.31 4.83
N LEU A 17 19.26 0.72 5.33
CA LEU A 17 19.49 2.06 5.86
C LEU A 17 19.32 3.16 4.80
N LYS A 18 19.76 2.90 3.57
CA LYS A 18 19.72 3.88 2.47
C LYS A 18 18.29 4.16 1.96
N PHE A 19 17.37 3.22 2.17
CA PHE A 19 15.97 3.32 1.77
C PHE A 19 15.01 3.41 2.98
N ASP A 20 15.53 3.73 4.16
CA ASP A 20 14.77 3.83 5.42
C ASP A 20 13.83 2.65 5.66
N THR A 21 14.31 1.43 5.37
CA THR A 21 13.56 0.18 5.51
C THR A 21 14.29 -0.80 6.43
N THR A 22 13.69 -1.95 6.71
CA THR A 22 14.32 -2.98 7.53
C THR A 22 14.89 -4.11 6.68
N PRO A 23 16.01 -4.73 7.11
CA PRO A 23 16.52 -5.96 6.50
C PRO A 23 15.45 -7.04 6.35
N ASN A 24 14.55 -7.13 7.32
CA ASN A 24 13.50 -8.14 7.35
C ASN A 24 12.44 -7.88 6.27
N GLU A 25 12.04 -6.62 6.07
CA GLU A 25 11.17 -6.24 4.95
C GLU A 25 11.84 -6.51 3.61
N LEU A 26 13.12 -6.18 3.44
CA LEU A 26 13.83 -6.48 2.19
C LEU A 26 13.84 -7.98 1.89
N VAL A 27 14.06 -8.82 2.90
CA VAL A 27 14.01 -10.28 2.78
C VAL A 27 12.61 -10.75 2.36
N GLN A 28 11.55 -10.26 3.01
CA GLN A 28 10.17 -10.62 2.68
C GLN A 28 9.78 -10.15 1.27
N LEU A 29 10.13 -8.92 0.94
CA LEU A 29 9.81 -8.28 -0.33
C LEU A 29 10.50 -8.96 -1.51
N ASN A 30 11.75 -9.37 -1.34
CA ASN A 30 12.53 -10.07 -2.35
C ASN A 30 12.40 -11.60 -2.28
N LYS A 31 11.59 -12.11 -1.34
CA LYS A 31 11.44 -13.55 -1.07
C LYS A 31 12.79 -14.25 -0.87
N LEU A 32 13.70 -13.60 -0.16
CA LEU A 32 15.02 -14.15 0.14
C LEU A 32 14.89 -15.22 1.23
N PHE A 33 15.66 -16.30 1.09
CA PHE A 33 15.72 -17.36 2.11
C PHE A 33 16.54 -16.93 3.34
N SER A 34 17.40 -15.93 3.20
CA SER A 34 18.26 -15.42 4.26
C SER A 34 18.60 -13.95 4.02
N ARG A 35 19.27 -13.33 4.99
CA ARG A 35 19.78 -11.96 4.92
C ARG A 35 21.07 -11.85 4.07
N ALA A 36 21.56 -12.97 3.56
CA ALA A 36 22.70 -13.02 2.66
C ALA A 36 22.30 -12.55 1.26
N VAL A 37 23.05 -11.58 0.72
CA VAL A 37 22.94 -11.09 -0.66
C VAL A 37 24.26 -11.30 -1.37
N CYS A 38 24.21 -11.66 -2.65
CA CYS A 38 25.40 -11.82 -3.46
C CYS A 38 25.62 -10.59 -4.35
N PRO A 39 26.87 -10.18 -4.60
CA PRO A 39 27.16 -9.15 -5.58
C PRO A 39 26.64 -9.57 -6.97
N GLY A 40 26.06 -8.63 -7.70
CA GLY A 40 25.38 -8.84 -8.98
C GLY A 40 23.90 -9.22 -8.85
N GLN A 41 23.41 -9.51 -7.64
CA GLN A 41 22.01 -9.84 -7.40
C GLN A 41 21.12 -8.59 -7.55
N VAL A 42 19.95 -8.77 -8.17
CA VAL A 42 18.94 -7.70 -8.27
C VAL A 42 18.06 -7.72 -7.03
N LEU A 43 17.94 -6.56 -6.37
CA LEU A 43 17.09 -6.34 -5.21
C LEU A 43 16.02 -5.30 -5.55
N TYR A 44 14.78 -5.62 -5.20
CA TYR A 44 13.66 -4.68 -5.15
C TYR A 44 13.69 -3.96 -3.80
N VAL A 45 13.55 -2.64 -3.81
CA VAL A 45 13.46 -1.79 -2.60
C VAL A 45 12.29 -0.83 -2.68
N PRO A 46 11.70 -0.43 -1.53
CA PRO A 46 10.75 0.65 -1.50
C PRO A 46 11.40 1.94 -1.99
N ASP A 47 10.59 2.73 -2.70
CA ASP A 47 11.02 3.92 -3.42
C ASP A 47 10.57 5.14 -2.58
N PRO A 48 11.48 5.87 -1.91
CA PRO A 48 11.11 6.89 -0.95
C PRO A 48 10.31 8.03 -1.60
N ASP A 49 10.65 8.40 -2.83
CA ASP A 49 9.96 9.43 -3.61
C ASP A 49 8.53 8.99 -4.01
N HIS A 50 8.31 7.68 -4.15
CA HIS A 50 6.99 7.14 -4.52
C HIS A 50 6.00 7.18 -3.35
N ILE A 51 6.48 7.22 -2.10
CA ILE A 51 5.64 7.30 -0.89
C ILE A 51 5.04 8.71 -0.74
N SER A 52 5.75 9.76 -1.17
CA SER A 52 5.25 11.13 -1.16
C SER A 52 4.02 11.33 -2.07
N SER A 53 3.88 10.52 -3.13
CA SER A 53 2.70 10.55 -4.00
C SER A 53 1.53 9.70 -3.49
N LEU A 54 1.80 8.63 -2.74
CA LEU A 54 0.78 7.73 -2.18
C LEU A 54 0.18 8.26 -0.86
N GLY A 55 0.82 9.25 -0.24
CA GLY A 55 0.29 10.03 0.90
C GLY A 55 -0.52 11.26 0.50
N SER A 56 -0.50 11.67 -0.77
CA SER A 56 -1.53 12.55 -1.32
C SER A 56 -2.77 11.71 -1.56
N SER A 57 -3.55 11.50 -0.51
CA SER A 57 -4.95 11.09 -0.63
C SER A 57 -5.64 12.06 -1.62
N PRO A 58 -6.07 11.66 -2.85
CA PRO A 58 -7.30 12.26 -3.32
C PRO A 58 -8.35 11.70 -2.37
N SER A 59 -8.88 12.58 -1.53
CA SER A 59 -10.13 12.36 -0.83
C SER A 59 -11.19 11.91 -1.84
N LEU A 60 -11.33 10.59 -2.02
CA LEU A 60 -12.52 9.95 -2.57
C LEU A 60 -13.32 9.58 -1.31
N SER A 61 -14.35 10.30 -0.87
CA SER A 61 -15.36 11.09 -1.58
C SER A 61 -16.06 12.01 -0.54
N PRO A 62 -16.94 12.98 -0.89
CA PRO A 62 -18.25 12.65 -1.46
C PRO A 62 -18.78 13.73 -2.42
N ILE A 63 -18.94 13.43 -3.71
CA ILE A 63 -19.91 14.17 -4.52
C ILE A 63 -20.90 13.15 -5.06
N SER A 64 -21.94 12.91 -4.27
CA SER A 64 -23.24 12.52 -4.78
C SER A 64 -23.71 13.61 -5.75
N PRO A 65 -23.99 13.31 -7.03
CA PRO A 65 -24.82 14.18 -7.83
C PRO A 65 -26.28 13.74 -7.66
N LEU A 66 -27.16 14.73 -7.58
CA LEU A 66 -28.62 14.62 -7.57
C LEU A 66 -29.27 14.22 -6.24
N SER A 67 -29.72 15.24 -5.51
CA SER A 67 -31.17 15.39 -5.43
C SER A 67 -31.56 16.79 -5.89
N PRO A 68 -32.56 16.90 -6.78
CA PRO A 68 -33.12 18.17 -7.19
C PRO A 68 -33.70 18.89 -5.98
N THR A 69 -33.75 20.23 -6.07
CA THR A 69 -34.49 21.05 -5.12
C THR A 69 -35.91 20.51 -4.89
N SER A 70 -36.34 20.69 -3.64
CA SER A 70 -37.71 20.74 -3.15
C SER A 70 -38.20 19.53 -2.35
N SER A 71 -38.65 19.91 -1.15
CA SER A 71 -39.77 19.34 -0.38
C SER A 71 -39.42 18.29 0.68
N GLU A 72 -39.28 18.81 1.90
CA GLU A 72 -39.87 18.38 3.18
C GLU A 72 -40.08 16.88 3.50
N ALA A 73 -39.71 16.56 4.75
CA ALA A 73 -40.13 15.39 5.55
C ALA A 73 -39.49 14.05 5.11
N ASP A 74 -39.20 13.07 5.95
CA ASP A 74 -39.52 12.79 7.34
C ASP A 74 -38.53 11.74 7.88
N LEU A 75 -38.52 11.63 9.19
CA LEU A 75 -37.78 10.73 10.06
C LEU A 75 -37.75 9.23 9.70
N GLU A 76 -36.65 8.62 10.17
CA GLU A 76 -36.58 7.31 10.83
C GLU A 76 -36.73 5.97 10.06
N LYS A 77 -35.98 5.01 10.62
CA LYS A 77 -36.20 3.54 10.68
C LYS A 77 -35.25 2.71 9.80
N VAL A 78 -34.14 2.21 10.34
CA VAL A 78 -34.02 0.99 11.18
C VAL A 78 -34.46 -0.29 10.46
N THR A 79 -33.47 -1.18 10.29
CA THR A 79 -33.57 -2.64 10.16
C THR A 79 -34.20 -3.21 8.89
N VAL A 80 -33.39 -3.95 8.13
CA VAL A 80 -33.78 -5.26 7.55
C VAL A 80 -32.48 -6.03 7.22
N CYS A 81 -32.08 -7.00 8.04
CA CYS A 81 -32.50 -8.41 8.08
C CYS A 81 -31.59 -9.31 7.23
N TRP A 82 -30.86 -10.15 7.97
CA TRP A 82 -30.03 -11.27 7.54
C TRP A 82 -30.81 -12.28 6.64
N HIS A 83 -30.14 -12.74 5.59
CA HIS A 83 -30.13 -14.12 5.07
C HIS A 83 -31.46 -14.87 4.79
N SER A 84 -32.08 -14.68 3.62
CA SER A 84 -32.59 -15.84 2.86
C SER A 84 -33.10 -15.45 1.48
N CYS A 85 -32.43 -15.96 0.44
CA CYS A 85 -33.09 -16.27 -0.83
C CYS A 85 -33.01 -17.78 -1.02
N THR A 86 -34.12 -18.45 -0.70
CA THR A 86 -34.46 -19.82 -1.08
C THR A 86 -34.83 -19.84 -2.57
N HIS A 87 -34.49 -20.92 -3.27
CA HIS A 87 -35.12 -21.34 -4.52
C HIS A 87 -35.75 -22.71 -4.31
#